data_AF-A0A929DC39-F1
#
_entry.id   AF-A0A929DC39-F1
#
_cell.length_a   1.000
_cell.length_b   1.000
_cell.length_c   1.000
_cell.angle_alpha   90.00
_cell.angle_beta   90.00
_cell.angle_gamma   90.00
#
_symmetry.space_group_name_H-M   'P 1'
#
loop_
_entity.id
_entity.type
_entity.pdbx_description
1 polymer ?
#
loop_
_entity_poly.entity_id
_entity_poly.type
_entity_poly.pdbx_seq_one_letter_code
_entity_poly.pdbx_strand_id
1 'polypeptide(L)'
;DRGVLSGRYRHLYRDFLIPRDEVIPLAVAEGGLDPVLWQPGQPTTWREQRVEEMIWYDTRLREDDYVIGVAMFTIGGAWGWERYDYEELLPDFHDYIVSLKDA
;
A
#
# COMPACT_ATOMS: atom_id res chain seq x y z
N ASP A 1 10.15 -8.93 8.42
CA ASP A 1 9.52 -8.18 7.31
C ASP A 1 8.24 -8.85 6.76
N ARG A 2 7.68 -9.87 7.44
CA ARG A 2 6.41 -10.55 7.09
C ARG A 2 5.33 -10.18 8.12
N GLY A 3 5.03 -8.89 8.19
CA GLY A 3 4.14 -8.34 9.21
C GLY A 3 2.72 -8.90 9.11
N VAL A 4 2.00 -8.89 10.23
CA VAL A 4 0.59 -9.31 10.28
C VAL A 4 -0.35 -8.28 9.64
N LEU A 5 0.08 -7.01 9.59
CA LEU A 5 -0.67 -5.90 8.99
C LEU A 5 -0.22 -5.56 7.57
N SER A 6 1.04 -5.83 7.22
CA SER A 6 1.60 -5.52 5.89
C SER A 6 2.62 -6.59 5.46
N GLY A 7 2.60 -6.96 4.18
CA GLY A 7 3.56 -7.93 3.62
C GLY A 7 3.30 -9.39 4.01
N ARG A 8 2.11 -9.73 4.54
CA ARG A 8 1.76 -11.11 4.95
C ARG A 8 1.91 -12.14 3.84
N TYR A 9 1.70 -11.74 2.58
CA TYR A 9 1.90 -12.61 1.42
C TYR A 9 3.32 -13.19 1.37
N ARG A 10 4.32 -12.50 1.93
CA ARG A 10 5.72 -12.98 1.98
C ARG A 10 5.85 -14.30 2.73
N HIS A 11 4.94 -14.64 3.63
CA HIS A 11 4.93 -15.96 4.28
C HIS A 11 4.62 -17.05 3.24
N LEU A 12 3.52 -16.91 2.50
CA LEU A 12 3.15 -17.85 1.43
C LEU A 12 4.27 -17.95 0.39
N TYR A 13 4.76 -16.82 -0.10
CA TYR A 13 5.76 -16.79 -1.15
C TYR A 13 7.12 -17.32 -0.69
N ARG A 14 7.70 -16.76 0.37
CA ARG A 14 9.09 -17.08 0.74
C ARG A 14 9.25 -18.39 1.49
N ASP A 15 8.22 -18.85 2.20
CA ASP A 15 8.31 -20.10 2.98
C ASP A 15 7.77 -21.31 2.22
N PHE A 16 6.92 -21.10 1.18
CA PHE A 16 6.31 -22.21 0.45
C PHE A 16 6.56 -22.16 -1.06
N LEU A 17 6.21 -21.08 -1.75
CA LEU A 17 6.22 -21.06 -3.22
C LEU A 17 7.64 -20.95 -3.81
N ILE A 18 8.46 -20.03 -3.30
CA ILE A 18 9.84 -19.81 -3.75
C ILE A 18 10.69 -21.08 -3.55
N PRO A 19 10.69 -21.75 -2.37
CA PRO A 19 11.47 -22.98 -2.19
C PRO A 19 11.02 -24.15 -3.07
N ARG A 20 9.79 -24.09 -3.60
CA ARG A 20 9.21 -25.13 -4.47
C ARG A 20 9.32 -24.81 -5.96
N ASP A 21 9.85 -23.65 -6.33
CA ASP A 21 9.83 -23.15 -7.71
C ASP A 21 8.40 -22.99 -8.27
N GLU A 22 7.46 -22.58 -7.41
CA GLU A 22 6.01 -22.43 -7.70
C GLU A 22 5.57 -20.96 -7.67
N VAL A 23 6.47 -20.02 -7.97
CA VAL A 23 6.17 -18.58 -7.91
C VAL A 23 5.19 -18.19 -9.02
N ILE A 24 4.11 -17.52 -8.63
CA ILE A 24 3.14 -16.90 -9.54
C ILE A 24 3.06 -15.39 -9.30
N PRO A 25 2.71 -14.57 -10.30
CA PRO A 25 2.50 -13.14 -10.09
C PRO A 25 1.38 -12.87 -9.08
N LEU A 26 1.64 -11.94 -8.14
CA LEU A 26 0.67 -11.50 -7.14
C LEU A 26 0.06 -10.16 -7.53
N ALA A 27 -1.25 -10.13 -7.74
CA ALA A 27 -2.03 -8.91 -7.71
C ALA A 27 -2.79 -8.84 -6.38
N VAL A 28 -2.49 -7.85 -5.54
CA VAL A 28 -3.25 -7.61 -4.31
C VAL A 28 -4.50 -6.83 -4.69
N ALA A 29 -5.66 -7.50 -4.66
CA ALA A 29 -6.91 -6.92 -5.14
C ALA A 29 -7.35 -5.67 -4.37
N GLU A 30 -7.04 -5.59 -3.08
CA GLU A 30 -7.35 -4.45 -2.23
C GLU A 30 -6.29 -4.28 -1.13
N GLY A 31 -5.92 -3.03 -0.86
CA GLY A 31 -5.06 -2.66 0.26
C GLY A 31 -5.07 -1.15 0.51
N GLY A 32 -4.65 -0.76 1.70
CA GLY A 32 -4.66 0.64 2.12
C GLY A 32 -4.27 0.75 3.59
N LEU A 33 -4.40 1.95 4.10
CA LEU A 33 -4.12 2.29 5.50
C LEU A 33 -5.39 2.18 6.31
N ASP A 34 -5.24 1.80 7.57
CA ASP A 34 -6.34 1.84 8.53
C ASP A 34 -6.38 3.23 9.19
N PRO A 35 -7.37 4.09 8.84
CA PRO A 35 -7.47 5.44 9.36
C PRO A 35 -7.79 5.49 10.85
N VAL A 36 -8.17 4.36 11.46
CA VAL A 36 -8.40 4.25 12.91
C VAL A 36 -7.10 4.40 13.70
N LEU A 37 -5.94 4.20 13.05
CA LEU A 37 -4.63 4.32 13.68
C LEU A 37 -4.14 5.78 13.79
N TRP A 38 -4.74 6.72 13.05
CA TRP A 38 -4.42 8.14 13.17
C TRP A 38 -5.29 8.84 14.21
N GLN A 39 -4.69 9.76 14.96
CA GLN A 39 -5.37 10.56 15.98
C GLN A 39 -5.04 12.05 15.83
N PRO A 40 -6.01 12.96 16.06
CA PRO A 40 -5.72 14.40 16.10
C PRO A 40 -4.62 14.73 17.12
N GLY A 41 -3.67 15.59 16.73
CA GLY A 41 -2.54 16.00 17.58
C GLY A 41 -1.20 15.33 17.28
N GLN A 42 -1.16 14.44 16.27
CA GLN A 42 0.10 13.93 15.72
C GLN A 42 0.85 15.00 14.91
N PRO A 43 2.19 14.88 14.76
CA PRO A 43 3.05 15.94 14.21
C PRO A 43 2.84 16.23 12.72
N THR A 44 2.25 15.31 11.97
CA THR A 44 1.93 15.46 10.55
C THR A 44 0.43 15.63 10.36
N THR A 45 0.05 16.34 9.30
CA THR A 45 -1.36 16.35 8.88
C THR A 45 -1.79 14.95 8.44
N TRP A 46 -3.08 14.67 8.50
CA TRP A 46 -3.62 13.38 8.03
C TRP A 46 -3.24 13.09 6.57
N ARG A 47 -3.14 14.15 5.74
CA ARG A 47 -2.77 14.06 4.32
C ARG A 47 -1.31 13.67 4.15
N GLU A 48 -0.40 14.41 4.78
CA GLU A 48 1.04 14.12 4.73
C GLU A 48 1.33 12.70 5.22
N GLN A 49 0.75 12.31 6.36
CA GLN A 49 0.94 10.97 6.90
C GLN A 49 0.46 9.88 5.93
N ARG A 50 -0.76 10.00 5.37
CA ARG A 50 -1.30 8.99 4.45
C ARG A 50 -0.45 8.87 3.19
N VAL A 51 0.03 9.97 2.65
CA VAL A 51 0.91 9.96 1.48
C VAL A 51 2.22 9.26 1.81
N GLU A 52 2.88 9.63 2.91
CA GLU A 52 4.13 9.01 3.34
C GLU A 52 4.00 7.51 3.63
N GLU A 53 2.92 7.09 4.30
CA GLU A 53 2.66 5.69 4.63
C GLU A 53 2.34 4.86 3.38
N MET A 54 1.60 5.41 2.42
CA MET A 54 1.36 4.73 1.14
C MET A 54 2.63 4.63 0.29
N ILE A 55 3.48 5.67 0.27
CA ILE A 55 4.80 5.63 -0.39
C ILE A 55 5.69 4.57 0.26
N TRP A 56 5.69 4.48 1.59
CA TRP A 56 6.39 3.42 2.30
C TRP A 56 5.86 2.05 1.89
N TYR A 57 4.54 1.88 1.79
CA TYR A 57 3.94 0.61 1.43
C TYR A 57 4.30 0.20 0.00
N ASP A 58 4.20 1.09 -0.98
CA ASP A 58 4.66 0.87 -2.36
C ASP A 58 6.14 0.46 -2.39
N THR A 59 7.00 1.18 -1.66
CA THR A 59 8.43 0.87 -1.56
C THR A 59 8.67 -0.55 -1.05
N ARG A 60 7.90 -1.01 -0.05
CA ARG A 60 7.99 -2.38 0.46
C ARG A 60 7.51 -3.40 -0.56
N LEU A 61 6.43 -3.13 -1.29
CA LEU A 61 5.91 -4.05 -2.32
C LEU A 61 6.90 -4.22 -3.47
N ARG A 62 7.55 -3.14 -3.91
CA ARG A 62 8.57 -3.15 -4.97
C ARG A 62 9.84 -3.95 -4.66
N GLU A 63 10.08 -4.30 -3.39
CA GLU A 63 11.18 -5.20 -2.99
C GLU A 63 10.93 -6.64 -3.41
N ASP A 64 9.68 -7.00 -3.76
CA ASP A 64 9.28 -8.34 -4.17
C ASP A 64 8.91 -8.36 -5.66
N ASP A 65 9.78 -8.92 -6.49
CA ASP A 65 9.66 -8.97 -7.96
C ASP A 65 8.41 -9.71 -8.48
N TYR A 66 7.85 -10.61 -7.68
CA TYR A 66 6.61 -11.32 -7.99
C TYR A 66 5.34 -10.51 -7.69
N VAL A 67 5.44 -9.29 -7.14
CA VAL A 67 4.28 -8.42 -6.86
C VAL A 67 4.04 -7.48 -8.03
N ILE A 68 2.85 -7.60 -8.65
CA ILE A 68 2.40 -6.67 -9.71
C ILE A 68 2.02 -5.32 -9.09
N GLY A 69 1.37 -5.34 -7.93
CA GLY A 69 0.94 -4.15 -7.22
C GLY A 69 -0.25 -4.41 -6.31
N VAL A 70 -0.81 -3.31 -5.79
CA VAL A 70 -2.00 -3.30 -4.95
C VAL A 70 -3.03 -2.31 -5.51
N ALA A 71 -4.30 -2.71 -5.56
CA ALA A 71 -5.38 -1.76 -5.81
C ALA A 71 -5.72 -1.04 -4.49
N MET A 72 -5.69 0.28 -4.50
CA MET A 72 -5.99 1.08 -3.32
C MET A 72 -7.49 0.99 -2.98
N PHE A 73 -7.79 0.64 -1.73
CA PHE A 73 -9.13 0.74 -1.16
C PHE A 73 -9.17 2.00 -0.25
N THR A 74 -9.84 3.09 -0.64
CA THR A 74 -10.65 3.25 -1.87
C THR A 74 -10.60 4.65 -2.47
N ILE A 75 -11.14 4.79 -3.69
CA ILE A 75 -11.33 6.06 -4.39
C ILE A 75 -12.84 6.30 -4.53
N GLY A 76 -13.32 7.46 -4.07
CA GLY A 76 -14.76 7.76 -4.06
C GLY A 76 -15.47 6.98 -2.95
N GLY A 77 -14.91 6.99 -1.75
CA GLY A 77 -15.41 6.27 -0.59
C GLY A 77 -16.83 6.72 -0.23
N ALA A 78 -17.75 5.76 -0.11
CA ALA A 78 -19.15 6.00 0.21
C ALA A 78 -19.68 4.93 1.18
N TRP A 79 -20.86 5.17 1.77
CA TRP A 79 -21.56 4.19 2.61
C TRP A 79 -20.78 3.76 3.85
N GLY A 80 -20.11 4.70 4.52
CA GLY A 80 -19.32 4.42 5.73
C GLY A 80 -17.82 4.22 5.48
N TRP A 81 -17.37 4.32 4.23
CA TRP A 81 -15.97 4.20 3.84
C TRP A 81 -15.28 5.55 3.59
N GLU A 82 -15.90 6.67 3.97
CA GLU A 82 -15.41 8.03 3.68
C GLU A 82 -14.02 8.28 4.32
N ARG A 83 -13.73 7.62 5.44
CA ARG A 83 -12.41 7.73 6.10
C ARG A 83 -11.30 6.96 5.39
N TYR A 84 -11.65 6.08 4.47
CA TYR A 84 -10.72 5.29 3.65
C TYR A 84 -10.57 5.86 2.24
N ASP A 85 -11.16 7.04 1.97
CA ASP A 85 -11.11 7.67 0.67
C ASP A 85 -9.78 8.37 0.42
N TYR A 86 -9.15 8.01 -0.69
CA TYR A 86 -7.91 8.56 -1.19
C TYR A 86 -8.13 9.53 -2.36
N GLU A 87 -9.37 9.82 -2.77
CA GLU A 87 -9.66 10.66 -3.94
C GLU A 87 -8.96 12.01 -3.89
N GLU A 88 -9.00 12.70 -2.74
CA GLU A 88 -8.32 14.00 -2.54
C GLU A 88 -6.78 13.91 -2.60
N LEU A 89 -6.22 12.69 -2.46
CA LEU A 89 -4.78 12.43 -2.44
C LEU A 89 -4.23 11.99 -3.81
N LEU A 90 -5.09 11.77 -4.81
CA LEU A 90 -4.68 11.38 -6.17
C LEU A 90 -3.61 12.30 -6.79
N PRO A 91 -3.66 13.65 -6.63
CA PRO A 91 -2.59 14.51 -7.13
C PRO A 91 -1.22 14.24 -6.48
N ASP A 92 -1.19 13.97 -5.17
CA ASP A 92 0.08 13.68 -4.47
C ASP A 92 0.67 12.33 -4.94
N PHE A 93 -0.19 11.33 -5.15
CA PHE A 93 0.22 10.03 -5.67
C PHE A 93 0.68 10.10 -7.13
N HIS A 94 0.04 10.93 -7.94
CA HIS A 94 0.49 11.20 -9.30
C HIS A 94 1.92 11.73 -9.30
N ASP A 95 2.20 12.75 -8.51
CA ASP A 95 3.53 13.39 -8.45
C ASP A 95 4.60 12.40 -7.95
N TYR A 96 4.25 11.57 -6.96
CA TYR A 96 5.10 10.47 -6.52
C TYR A 96 5.40 9.47 -7.65
N ILE A 97 4.38 8.95 -8.34
CA ILE A 97 4.56 7.96 -9.42
C ILE A 97 5.42 8.53 -10.55
N VAL A 98 5.19 9.80 -10.92
CA VAL A 98 6.03 10.49 -11.92
C VAL A 98 7.48 10.60 -11.44
N SER A 99 7.71 10.91 -10.16
CA SER A 99 9.07 10.98 -9.61
C SER A 99 9.84 9.66 -9.67
N LEU A 100 9.15 8.52 -9.66
CA LEU A 100 9.76 7.20 -9.75
C LEU A 100 10.28 6.85 -11.14
N LYS A 101 9.77 7.51 -12.20
CA LYS A 101 10.14 7.20 -13.58
C LYS A 101 11.61 7.55 -13.87
N ASP A 102 12.10 8.62 -13.26
CA ASP A 102 13.43 9.17 -13.52
C ASP A 102 14.45 8.80 -12.42
N ALA A 103 14.08 7.89 -11.51
CA ALA A 103 14.86 7.49 -10.33
C ALA A 103 15.75 6.26 -10.56
#